data_AF-A0A7V4H0Z0-F1
#
_entry.id   AF-A0A7V4H0Z0-F1
#
_cell.length_a   1.000
_cell.length_b   1.000
_cell.length_c   1.000
_cell.angle_alpha   90.00
_cell.angle_beta   90.00
_cell.angle_gamma   90.00
#
_symmetry.space_group_name_H-M   'P 1'
#
loop_
_entity.id
_entity.type
_entity.pdbx_description
1 polymer ?
#
loop_
_entity_poly.entity_id
_entity_poly.type
_entity_poly.pdbx_seq_one_letter_code
_entity_poly.pdbx_strand_id
1 'polypeptide(L)'
;MADWPMTFREAFCKYYECAPEEFVVRATRKALHRRARLLKPFILFFNPEHFKPDFEFLEHLGAARNWQQVHAALGAFESNNRLRGGLARNRFKLRASGRRASTLITRVLEEVLETTRSATTT
;
A
#
# COMPACT_ATOMS: atom_id res chain seq x y z
N MET A 1 -18.43 -12.78 1.15
CA MET A 1 -17.22 -12.37 1.91
C MET A 1 -17.60 -11.17 2.74
N ALA A 2 -17.26 -11.13 4.02
CA ALA A 2 -17.64 -10.02 4.89
C ALA A 2 -16.83 -8.77 4.57
N ASP A 3 -17.50 -7.63 4.47
CA ASP A 3 -16.86 -6.33 4.45
C ASP A 3 -16.25 -6.04 5.82
N TRP A 4 -15.11 -5.36 5.81
CA TRP A 4 -14.50 -4.84 7.02
C TRP A 4 -15.31 -3.65 7.55
N PRO A 5 -15.32 -3.44 8.89
CA PRO A 5 -16.04 -2.33 9.49
C PRO A 5 -15.47 -0.95 9.11
N MET A 6 -14.23 -0.91 8.61
CA MET A 6 -13.53 0.30 8.19
C MET A 6 -12.68 0.01 6.95
N THR A 7 -12.32 1.06 6.24
CA THR A 7 -11.39 1.00 5.10
C THR A 7 -9.99 0.62 5.55
N PHE A 8 -9.18 0.11 4.62
CA PHE A 8 -7.78 -0.18 4.89
C PHE A 8 -7.00 1.07 5.34
N ARG A 9 -7.31 2.25 4.80
CA ARG A 9 -6.73 3.54 5.23
C ARG A 9 -7.00 3.80 6.71
N GLU A 10 -8.25 3.69 7.14
CA GLU A 10 -8.64 3.91 8.53
C GLU A 10 -7.94 2.91 9.47
N ALA A 11 -7.92 1.63 9.09
CA ALA A 11 -7.21 0.60 9.85
C ALA A 11 -5.72 0.89 9.95
N PHE A 12 -5.09 1.31 8.85
CA PHE A 12 -3.67 1.68 8.82
C PHE A 12 -3.37 2.88 9.72
N CYS A 13 -4.19 3.93 9.62
CA CYS A 13 -4.05 5.13 10.42
C CYS A 13 -4.25 4.86 11.91
N LYS A 14 -5.18 3.96 12.25
CA LYS A 14 -5.37 3.48 13.63
C LYS A 14 -4.16 2.70 14.14
N TYR A 15 -3.57 1.84 13.31
CA TYR A 15 -2.39 1.04 13.70
C TYR A 15 -1.09 1.86 13.80
N TYR A 16 -0.90 2.84 12.92
CA TYR A 16 0.34 3.64 12.85
C TYR A 16 0.23 5.05 13.40
N GLU A 17 -0.90 5.38 14.03
CA GLU A 17 -1.19 6.69 14.62
C GLU A 17 -0.84 7.83 13.65
N CYS A 18 -1.46 7.80 12.47
CA CYS A 18 -1.21 8.81 11.44
C CYS A 18 -2.49 9.43 10.91
N ALA A 19 -2.39 10.69 10.47
CA ALA A 19 -3.50 11.36 9.80
C ALA A 19 -3.84 10.63 8.47
N PRO A 20 -5.12 10.61 8.04
CA PRO A 20 -5.54 10.01 6.78
C PRO A 20 -4.83 10.56 5.54
N GLU A 21 -4.42 11.82 5.59
CA GLU A 21 -3.66 12.52 4.53
C GLU A 21 -2.23 11.99 4.41
N GLU A 22 -1.63 11.52 5.50
CA GLU A 22 -0.27 10.98 5.50
C GLU A 22 -0.21 9.51 5.04
N PHE A 23 -1.36 8.86 4.90
CA PHE A 23 -1.46 7.44 4.57
C PHE A 23 -0.62 7.07 3.35
N VAL A 24 -0.82 7.76 2.23
CA VAL A 24 -0.14 7.43 0.96
C VAL A 24 1.37 7.50 1.12
N VAL A 25 1.87 8.57 1.73
CA VAL A 25 3.30 8.78 1.92
C VAL A 25 3.90 7.71 2.82
N ARG A 26 3.25 7.41 3.96
CA ARG A 26 3.71 6.40 4.93
C ARG A 26 3.61 4.99 4.37
N ALA A 27 2.48 4.64 3.77
CA ALA A 27 2.25 3.34 3.14
C ALA A 27 3.24 3.10 1.99
N THR A 28 3.52 4.12 1.17
CA THR A 28 4.54 4.03 0.11
C THR A 28 5.89 3.73 0.70
N ARG A 29 6.33 4.46 1.74
CA ARG A 29 7.62 4.21 2.38
C ARG A 29 7.73 2.78 2.92
N LYS A 30 6.65 2.19 3.44
CA LYS A 30 6.65 0.81 3.95
C LYS A 30 6.57 -0.24 2.83
N ALA A 31 5.82 0.02 1.76
CA ALA A 31 5.68 -0.88 0.62
C ALA A 31 6.90 -0.85 -0.33
N LEU A 32 7.68 0.24 -0.31
CA LEU A 32 8.84 0.44 -1.17
C LEU A 32 10.01 -0.50 -0.82
N HIS A 33 10.71 -1.01 -1.83
CA HIS A 33 11.93 -1.81 -1.63
C HIS A 33 13.02 -1.01 -0.88
N ARG A 34 13.84 -1.68 -0.07
CA ARG A 34 14.92 -1.02 0.70
C ARG A 34 15.89 -0.24 -0.20
N ARG A 35 16.25 -0.80 -1.36
CA ARG A 35 17.11 -0.14 -2.35
C ARG A 35 16.45 1.13 -2.92
N ALA A 36 15.18 1.03 -3.29
CA ALA A 36 14.41 2.16 -3.80
C ALA A 36 14.17 3.26 -2.75
N ARG A 37 14.09 2.91 -1.46
CA ARG A 37 14.06 3.89 -0.36
C ARG A 37 15.33 4.72 -0.28
N LEU A 38 16.50 4.09 -0.40
CA LEU A 38 17.79 4.78 -0.36
C LEU A 38 18.00 5.65 -1.60
N LEU A 39 17.55 5.18 -2.76
CA LEU A 39 17.67 5.88 -4.04
C LEU A 39 16.52 6.86 -4.32
N LYS A 40 15.52 6.97 -3.42
CA LYS A 40 14.34 7.83 -3.60
C LYS A 40 14.70 9.27 -4.02
N PRO A 41 15.62 10.00 -3.36
CA PRO A 41 15.94 11.38 -3.76
C PRO A 41 16.53 11.45 -5.17
N PHE A 42 17.42 10.51 -5.53
CA PHE A 42 17.99 10.43 -6.87
C PHE A 42 16.92 10.12 -7.92
N ILE A 43 16.04 9.17 -7.64
CA ILE A 43 14.96 8.80 -8.57
C ILE A 43 14.02 9.98 -8.80
N LEU A 44 13.62 10.69 -7.74
CA LEU A 44 12.75 11.86 -7.86
C LEU A 44 13.41 13.02 -8.60
N PHE A 45 14.73 13.17 -8.48
CA PHE A 45 15.47 14.18 -9.23
C PHE A 45 15.47 13.91 -10.73
N PHE A 46 15.69 12.65 -11.16
CA PHE A 46 15.71 12.29 -12.58
C PHE A 46 14.32 12.04 -13.17
N ASN A 47 13.35 11.63 -12.35
CA ASN A 47 11.98 11.35 -12.77
C ASN A 47 11.00 11.59 -11.60
N PRO A 48 10.46 12.82 -11.46
CA PRO A 48 9.57 13.17 -10.35
C PRO A 48 8.26 12.36 -10.37
N GLU A 49 7.79 11.98 -11.56
CA GLU A 49 6.56 11.21 -11.74
C GLU A 49 6.77 9.69 -11.53
N HIS A 50 8.01 9.25 -11.24
CA HIS A 50 8.34 7.83 -11.15
C HIS A 50 7.47 7.09 -10.15
N PHE A 51 7.19 7.68 -8.98
CA PHE A 51 6.40 7.02 -7.92
C PHE A 51 4.89 7.27 -8.02
N LYS A 52 4.41 8.05 -9.00
CA LYS A 52 2.99 8.36 -9.15
C LYS A 52 2.10 7.12 -9.30
N PRO A 53 2.47 6.09 -10.10
CA PRO A 53 1.67 4.87 -10.18
C PRO A 53 1.64 4.09 -8.85
N ASP A 54 2.70 4.21 -8.03
CA ASP A 54 2.75 3.59 -6.71
C ASP A 54 1.82 4.31 -5.72
N PHE A 55 1.73 5.65 -5.81
CA PHE A 55 0.78 6.45 -5.03
C PHE A 55 -0.66 6.15 -5.40
N GLU A 56 -0.98 6.15 -6.70
CA GLU A 56 -2.33 5.82 -7.19
C GLU A 56 -2.75 4.41 -6.75
N PHE A 57 -1.85 3.42 -6.86
CA PHE A 57 -2.12 2.08 -6.36
C PHE A 57 -2.47 2.07 -4.87
N LEU A 58 -1.67 2.76 -4.04
CA LEU A 58 -1.90 2.80 -2.61
C LEU A 58 -3.17 3.58 -2.25
N GLU A 59 -3.52 4.62 -3.00
CA GLU A 59 -4.76 5.36 -2.83
C GLU A 59 -5.98 4.44 -3.02
N HIS A 60 -6.01 3.68 -4.11
CA HIS A 60 -7.06 2.69 -4.37
C HIS A 60 -7.07 1.57 -3.33
N LEU A 61 -5.89 1.11 -2.92
CA LEU A 61 -5.75 0.10 -1.88
C LEU A 61 -6.27 0.59 -0.53
N GLY A 62 -6.03 1.86 -0.20
CA GLY A 62 -6.51 2.50 1.03
C GLY A 62 -8.03 2.55 1.13
N ALA A 63 -8.72 2.69 0.00
CA ALA A 63 -10.18 2.67 -0.05
C ALA A 63 -10.78 1.25 0.09
N ALA A 64 -9.96 0.20 0.02
CA ALA A 64 -10.45 -1.17 0.05
C ALA A 64 -11.12 -1.51 1.40
N ARG A 65 -12.28 -2.15 1.32
CA ARG A 65 -13.08 -2.64 2.47
C ARG A 65 -13.15 -4.16 2.56
N ASN A 66 -12.59 -4.88 1.61
CA ASN A 66 -12.55 -6.33 1.65
C ASN A 66 -11.37 -6.88 0.82
N TRP A 67 -11.09 -8.17 1.01
CA TRP A 67 -10.00 -8.85 0.30
C TRP A 67 -10.19 -8.86 -1.22
N GLN A 68 -11.42 -8.90 -1.72
CA GLN A 68 -11.68 -8.86 -3.16
C GLN A 68 -11.22 -7.54 -3.78
N GLN A 69 -11.52 -6.41 -3.15
CA GLN A 69 -11.06 -5.08 -3.58
C GLN A 69 -9.52 -4.98 -3.50
N VAL A 70 -8.91 -5.56 -2.47
CA VAL A 70 -7.44 -5.65 -2.38
C VAL A 70 -6.85 -6.46 -3.53
N HIS A 71 -7.40 -7.63 -3.84
CA HIS A 71 -6.93 -8.45 -4.95
C HIS A 71 -7.11 -7.76 -6.30
N ALA A 72 -8.23 -7.05 -6.50
CA ALA A 72 -8.46 -6.24 -7.69
C ALA A 72 -7.41 -5.13 -7.83
N ALA A 73 -7.12 -4.38 -6.75
CA ALA A 73 -6.10 -3.33 -6.74
C ALA A 73 -4.69 -3.89 -7.02
N LEU A 74 -4.35 -5.04 -6.43
CA LEU A 74 -3.07 -5.73 -6.67
C LEU A 74 -2.94 -6.21 -8.12
N GLY A 75 -4.00 -6.82 -8.68
CA GLY A 75 -4.02 -7.28 -10.06
C GLY A 75 -3.90 -6.14 -11.06
N ALA A 76 -4.59 -5.02 -10.81
CA ALA A 76 -4.47 -3.80 -11.61
C ALA A 76 -3.05 -3.24 -11.55
N PHE A 77 -2.44 -3.17 -10.36
CA PHE A 77 -1.07 -2.69 -10.19
C PHE A 77 -0.03 -3.59 -10.87
N GLU A 78 -0.18 -4.91 -10.78
CA GLU A 78 0.72 -5.85 -11.45
C GLU A 78 0.61 -5.74 -12.97
N SER A 79 -0.62 -5.70 -13.50
CA SER A 79 -0.88 -5.53 -14.92
C SER A 79 -0.30 -4.22 -15.45
N ASN A 80 -0.51 -3.12 -14.72
CA ASN A 80 0.01 -1.80 -15.10
C ASN A 80 1.54 -1.76 -15.06
N ASN A 81 2.18 -2.39 -14.07
CA ASN A 81 3.65 -2.50 -14.04
C ASN A 81 4.19 -3.37 -15.17
N ARG A 82 3.53 -4.47 -15.51
CA ARG A 82 3.94 -5.34 -16.63
C ARG A 82 3.88 -4.60 -17.96
N LEU A 83 2.81 -3.82 -18.18
CA LEU A 83 2.58 -3.10 -19.44
C LEU A 83 3.33 -1.77 -19.55
N ARG A 84 3.49 -1.03 -18.44
CA ARG A 84 3.97 0.36 -18.43
C ARG A 84 5.20 0.63 -17.55
N GLY A 85 5.76 -0.38 -16.88
CA GLY A 85 6.85 -0.19 -15.92
C GLY A 85 8.22 0.10 -16.52
N GLY A 86 8.46 -0.24 -17.79
CA GLY A 86 9.79 -0.11 -18.42
C GLY A 86 10.90 -0.89 -17.69
N LEU A 87 12.15 -0.75 -18.15
CA LEU A 87 13.29 -1.48 -17.58
C LEU A 87 13.64 -1.02 -16.16
N ALA A 88 13.54 0.28 -15.86
CA ALA A 88 13.88 0.84 -14.54
C ALA A 88 12.98 0.29 -13.41
N ARG A 89 11.65 0.24 -13.61
CA ARG A 89 10.72 -0.24 -12.58
C ARG A 89 10.67 -1.76 -12.51
N ASN A 90 10.75 -2.44 -13.65
CA ASN A 90 10.62 -3.91 -13.71
C ASN A 90 11.94 -4.64 -13.42
N ARG A 91 13.08 -4.17 -13.97
CA ARG A 91 14.38 -4.85 -13.82
C ARG A 91 15.11 -4.46 -12.54
N PHE A 92 15.12 -3.18 -12.18
CA PHE A 92 15.84 -2.69 -10.99
C PHE A 92 14.99 -2.69 -9.70
N LYS A 93 13.71 -3.09 -9.80
CA LYS A 93 12.76 -3.16 -8.67
C LYS A 93 12.66 -1.85 -7.89
N LEU A 94 12.74 -0.71 -8.60
CA LEU A 94 12.62 0.63 -8.03
C LEU A 94 11.17 1.04 -7.78
N ARG A 95 10.32 0.12 -7.30
CA ARG A 95 8.86 0.28 -7.15
C ARG A 95 8.35 -0.23 -5.81
N ALA A 96 7.10 0.09 -5.47
CA ALA A 96 6.39 -0.55 -4.38
C ALA A 96 6.20 -2.05 -4.68
N SER A 97 6.37 -2.88 -3.66
CA SER A 97 6.22 -4.33 -3.79
C SER A 97 4.80 -4.72 -3.43
N GLY A 98 4.06 -5.29 -4.38
CA GLY A 98 2.72 -5.85 -4.13
C GLY A 98 2.73 -6.85 -2.98
N ARG A 99 3.74 -7.73 -2.92
CA ARG A 99 3.94 -8.66 -1.80
C ARG A 99 4.10 -7.95 -0.45
N ARG A 100 4.86 -6.85 -0.39
CA ARG A 100 5.01 -6.06 0.85
C ARG A 100 3.71 -5.36 1.21
N ALA A 101 2.96 -4.85 0.24
CA ALA A 101 1.66 -4.27 0.46
C ALA A 101 0.69 -5.33 1.03
N SER A 102 0.62 -6.52 0.43
CA SER A 102 -0.20 -7.64 0.94
C SER A 102 0.16 -8.01 2.38
N THR A 103 1.45 -8.21 2.68
CA THR A 103 1.90 -8.51 4.05
C THR A 103 1.53 -7.39 5.03
N LEU A 104 1.62 -6.14 4.58
CA LEU A 104 1.27 -4.98 5.40
C LEU A 104 -0.24 -4.90 5.66
N ILE A 105 -1.08 -5.26 4.70
CA ILE A 105 -2.54 -5.35 4.88
C ILE A 105 -2.89 -6.45 5.90
N THR A 106 -2.38 -7.67 5.70
CA THR A 106 -2.65 -8.79 6.61
C THR A 106 -2.33 -8.41 8.05
N ARG A 107 -1.12 -7.86 8.28
CA ARG A 107 -0.68 -7.47 9.62
C ARG A 107 -1.55 -6.39 10.26
N VAL A 108 -1.91 -5.35 9.50
CA VAL A 108 -2.72 -4.24 10.03
C VAL A 108 -4.14 -4.71 10.36
N LEU A 109 -4.74 -5.51 9.47
CA LEU A 109 -6.11 -5.96 9.66
C LEU A 109 -6.25 -7.01 10.76
N GLU A 110 -5.29 -7.92 10.88
CA GLU A 110 -5.27 -8.93 11.95
C GLU A 110 -5.30 -8.23 13.32
N GLU A 111 -4.39 -7.29 13.56
CA GLU A 111 -4.32 -6.56 14.84
C GLU A 111 -5.56 -5.66 15.10
N VAL A 112 -6.01 -4.94 14.07
CA VAL A 112 -7.13 -4.00 14.23
C VAL A 112 -8.45 -4.75 14.43
N LEU A 113 -8.65 -5.88 13.75
CA LEU A 113 -9.84 -6.71 13.94
C LEU A 113 -9.84 -7.41 15.29
N GLU A 114 -8.68 -7.89 15.77
CA GLU A 114 -8.54 -8.43 17.13
C GLU A 114 -8.90 -7.38 18.18
N THR A 115 -8.30 -6.19 18.08
CA THR A 115 -8.57 -5.07 18.99
C THR A 115 -10.06 -4.68 18.99
N THR A 116 -10.70 -4.65 17.82
CA THR A 116 -12.12 -4.26 17.69
C THR A 116 -13.05 -5.34 18.23
N ARG A 117 -12.71 -6.62 18.11
CA ARG A 117 -13.48 -7.73 18.70
C ARG A 117 -13.40 -7.71 20.23
N SER A 118 -12.22 -7.50 20.79
CA SER A 118 -12.02 -7.41 22.24
C SER A 118 -12.78 -6.24 22.86
N ALA A 119 -12.81 -5.08 22.20
CA ALA A 119 -13.53 -3.89 22.68
C ALA A 119 -15.06 -4.04 22.67
N THR A 120 -15.62 -4.92 21.83
CA THR A 120 -17.08 -5.14 21.75
C THR A 120 -17.59 -6.14 22.81
N THR A 121 -16.69 -6.85 23.50
CA THR A 121 -17.05 -7.91 24.47
C THR A 121 -17.06 -7.42 25.93
N THR A 122 -16.82 -6.13 26.18
CA THR A 122 -16.86 -5.50 27.51
C THR A 122 -18.02 -4.51 27.58
#